data_AF-K7FJJ8-F1
#
_entry.id   AF-K7FJJ8-F1
#
_cell.length_a   1.000
_cell.length_b   1.000
_cell.length_c   1.000
_cell.angle_alpha   90.00
_cell.angle_beta   90.00
_cell.angle_gamma   90.00
#
_symmetry.space_group_name_H-M   'P 1'
#
loop_
_entity.id
_entity.type
_entity.pdbx_description
1 polymer ?
#
loop_
_entity_poly.entity_id
_entity_poly.type
_entity_poly.pdbx_seq_one_letter_code
_entity_poly.pdbx_strand_id
1 'polypeptide(L)'
;LTGQIAENLGEEEQLVQGLCALLLGISIYYNDNSLETHRKEKLKQLIEKRIGKENFIEKLGFISKHELYSRAAQKPQPCFSSPDHMMFDHEFTKLVKELEGIITKAIYKSSEEDKQEEEVKKTLEQHDNIVTHYKKVIREQDQQLEELKQTVNTLKSQNEQLQTAVTQQVAQIQQHKDQYNLLKVQLGKDNQHHSSHGDLPQMNGIQPEELSKLRQEIDELKRQHEVLQGQLREKDSVIENLTSLQPETGRTEQLSQITASAGLEHANELQRELEALRIQIQSQATDISKLQAEKQELLQQMNTASVPGLGESDAAKNSQLEGRLLQEIKELKNEVKALAEERASLKQNLDSVQSTVAVLQDEKSKLLLEVAESKKEQDDLLVLLADQDQKIFALKNKLKELGEPVEDEDDIESGDQGDEDEEEDGLEAALDAV
;
A
#
# COMPACT_ATOMS: atom_id res chain seq x y z
N LEU A 1 10.74 32.43 -37.85
CA LEU A 1 11.95 31.64 -37.54
C LEU A 1 12.37 30.78 -38.73
N THR A 2 11.60 29.78 -39.16
CA THR A 2 12.06 28.85 -40.20
C THR A 2 12.29 29.48 -41.57
N GLY A 3 11.51 30.48 -41.97
CA GLY A 3 11.80 31.27 -43.18
C GLY A 3 13.15 31.99 -43.09
N GLN A 4 13.38 32.71 -41.97
CA GLN A 4 14.63 33.41 -41.72
C GLN A 4 15.86 32.48 -41.70
N ILE A 5 15.71 31.26 -41.21
CA ILE A 5 16.79 30.26 -41.23
C ILE A 5 16.97 29.68 -42.63
N ALA A 6 15.89 29.36 -43.34
CA ALA A 6 15.96 28.69 -44.66
C ALA A 6 16.52 29.58 -45.77
N GLU A 7 16.33 30.90 -45.68
CA GLU A 7 16.83 31.84 -46.68
C GLU A 7 18.37 31.89 -46.67
N ASN A 8 19.00 32.06 -47.84
CA ASN A 8 20.43 32.34 -47.95
C ASN A 8 20.62 33.85 -48.02
N LEU A 9 20.58 34.48 -46.85
CA LEU A 9 20.79 35.92 -46.69
C LEU A 9 22.28 36.26 -46.70
N GLY A 10 22.61 37.54 -46.87
CA GLY A 10 23.98 38.02 -46.85
C GLY A 10 24.68 37.81 -45.50
N GLU A 11 26.01 37.99 -45.46
CA GLU A 11 26.84 37.80 -44.26
C GLU A 11 26.34 38.59 -43.04
N GLU A 12 25.84 39.81 -43.26
CA GLU A 12 25.26 40.70 -42.25
C GLU A 12 24.10 40.06 -41.46
N GLU A 13 23.33 39.18 -42.10
CA GLU A 13 22.13 38.56 -41.52
C GLU A 13 22.43 37.19 -40.87
N GLN A 14 23.61 36.61 -41.10
CA GLN A 14 23.96 35.27 -40.61
C GLN A 14 23.85 35.15 -39.08
N LEU A 15 24.20 36.21 -38.35
CA LEU A 15 24.04 36.24 -36.90
C LEU A 15 22.56 36.08 -36.50
N VAL A 16 21.66 36.80 -37.17
CA VAL A 16 20.21 36.73 -36.92
C VAL A 16 19.69 35.33 -37.26
N GLN A 17 20.19 34.72 -38.33
CA GLN A 17 19.84 33.34 -38.69
C GLN A 17 20.27 32.34 -37.61
N GLY A 18 21.49 32.48 -37.09
CA GLY A 18 22.00 31.66 -36.00
C GLY A 18 21.16 31.83 -34.74
N LEU A 19 20.84 33.06 -34.34
CA LEU A 19 19.97 33.34 -33.19
C LEU A 19 18.57 32.76 -33.36
N CYS A 20 18.00 32.80 -34.58
CA CYS A 20 16.73 32.14 -34.89
C CYS A 20 16.83 30.62 -34.75
N ALA A 21 17.93 30.01 -35.20
CA ALA A 21 18.17 28.58 -35.06
C ALA A 21 18.31 28.20 -33.57
N LEU A 22 19.04 28.98 -32.78
CA LEU A 22 19.17 28.77 -31.33
C LEU A 22 17.80 28.81 -30.65
N LEU A 23 16.98 29.83 -30.93
CA LEU A 23 15.65 29.97 -30.32
C LEU A 23 14.72 28.80 -30.69
N LEU A 24 14.74 28.36 -31.95
CA LEU A 24 13.98 27.18 -32.38
C LEU A 24 14.50 25.91 -31.72
N GLY A 25 15.82 25.75 -31.58
CA GLY A 25 16.47 24.64 -30.89
C GLY A 25 16.09 24.57 -29.41
N ILE A 26 16.10 25.71 -28.70
CA ILE A 26 15.62 25.85 -27.32
C ILE A 26 14.16 25.42 -27.21
N SER A 27 13.32 25.86 -28.16
CA SER A 27 11.88 25.52 -28.21
C SER A 27 11.62 24.03 -28.44
N ILE A 28 12.59 23.30 -29.00
CA ILE A 28 12.52 21.84 -29.14
C ILE A 28 13.06 21.15 -27.90
N TYR A 29 14.24 21.56 -27.42
CA TYR A 29 14.92 20.89 -26.31
C TYR A 29 14.10 20.93 -25.01
N TYR A 30 13.62 22.12 -24.63
CA TYR A 30 12.82 22.33 -23.41
C TYR A 30 11.31 22.16 -23.62
N ASN A 31 10.88 21.65 -24.77
CA ASN A 31 9.46 21.36 -25.01
C ASN A 31 9.01 20.21 -24.08
N ASP A 32 7.86 20.35 -23.45
CA ASP A 32 7.27 19.30 -22.60
C ASP A 32 6.17 18.51 -23.34
N ASN A 33 5.99 18.76 -24.64
CA ASN A 33 4.95 18.18 -25.50
C ASN A 33 3.50 18.46 -25.05
N SER A 34 3.28 19.38 -24.12
CA SER A 34 1.95 19.77 -23.63
C SER A 34 1.09 20.39 -24.76
N LEU A 35 1.71 21.10 -25.69
CA LEU A 35 1.05 21.72 -26.83
C LEU A 35 1.06 20.81 -28.07
N GLU A 36 -0.08 20.19 -28.37
CA GLU A 36 -0.24 19.22 -29.46
C GLU A 36 0.23 19.74 -30.83
N THR A 37 -0.02 21.01 -31.15
CA THR A 37 0.32 21.59 -32.46
C THR A 37 1.82 21.76 -32.69
N HIS A 38 2.61 21.85 -31.61
CA HIS A 38 4.04 22.15 -31.65
C HIS A 38 4.88 21.21 -30.77
N ARG A 39 4.52 19.92 -30.76
CA ARG A 39 5.34 18.87 -30.14
C ARG A 39 6.74 18.79 -30.75
N LYS A 40 7.71 18.29 -29.99
CA LYS A 40 9.12 18.12 -30.38
C LYS A 40 9.26 17.53 -31.78
N GLU A 41 8.60 16.40 -32.01
CA GLU A 41 8.68 15.66 -33.27
C GLU A 41 8.16 16.47 -34.47
N LYS A 42 7.05 17.19 -34.30
CA LYS A 42 6.50 18.05 -35.36
C LYS A 42 7.46 19.19 -35.71
N LEU A 43 8.15 19.75 -34.72
CA LEU A 43 9.15 20.80 -34.92
C LEU A 43 10.43 20.25 -35.57
N LYS A 44 10.92 19.07 -35.17
CA LYS A 44 12.05 18.36 -35.81
C LYS A 44 11.76 18.10 -37.30
N GLN A 45 10.57 17.57 -37.61
CA GLN A 45 10.14 17.33 -39.00
C GLN A 45 10.02 18.62 -39.80
N LEU A 46 9.61 19.72 -39.17
CA LEU A 46 9.53 21.02 -39.83
C LEU A 46 10.93 21.53 -40.20
N ILE A 47 11.92 21.39 -39.32
CA ILE A 47 13.33 21.68 -39.62
C ILE A 47 13.80 20.81 -40.79
N GLU A 48 13.59 19.50 -40.71
CA GLU A 48 14.04 18.55 -41.72
C GLU A 48 13.47 18.85 -43.11
N LYS A 49 12.16 19.15 -43.19
CA LYS A 49 11.48 19.42 -44.47
C LYS A 49 11.77 20.80 -45.06
N ARG A 50 11.97 21.83 -44.23
CA ARG A 50 12.07 23.22 -44.70
C ARG A 50 13.49 23.76 -44.78
N ILE A 51 14.42 23.21 -44.00
CA ILE A 51 15.78 23.72 -43.86
C ILE A 51 16.80 22.61 -44.14
N GLY A 52 16.53 21.40 -43.62
CA GLY A 52 17.49 20.30 -43.53
C GLY A 52 18.25 20.35 -42.20
N LYS A 53 18.45 19.19 -41.56
CA LYS A 53 19.09 19.10 -40.23
C LYS A 53 20.52 19.64 -40.25
N GLU A 54 21.30 19.29 -41.26
CA GLU A 54 22.69 19.75 -41.41
C GLU A 54 22.77 21.27 -41.55
N ASN A 55 21.96 21.85 -42.44
CA ASN A 55 21.90 23.29 -42.67
C ASN A 55 21.42 24.06 -41.43
N PHE A 56 20.47 23.49 -40.67
CA PHE A 56 20.05 24.08 -39.39
C PHE A 56 21.21 24.16 -38.38
N ILE A 57 22.02 23.11 -38.27
CA ILE A 57 23.18 23.07 -37.37
C ILE A 57 24.30 23.98 -37.86
N GLU A 58 24.54 24.04 -39.17
CA GLU A 58 25.49 24.98 -39.76
C GLU A 58 25.14 26.43 -39.38
N LYS A 59 23.87 26.81 -39.54
CA LYS A 59 23.37 28.14 -39.20
C LYS A 59 23.41 28.42 -37.70
N LEU A 60 23.10 27.44 -36.86
CA LEU A 60 23.27 27.56 -35.41
C LEU A 60 24.71 27.95 -35.04
N GLY A 61 25.69 27.38 -35.74
CA GLY A 61 27.11 27.67 -35.56
C GLY A 61 27.55 29.08 -36.01
N PHE A 62 26.71 29.86 -36.70
CA PHE A 62 27.05 31.25 -37.04
C PHE A 62 27.22 32.14 -35.81
N ILE A 63 26.57 31.80 -34.68
CA ILE A 63 26.69 32.56 -33.44
C ILE A 63 28.12 32.46 -32.88
N SER A 64 28.62 31.23 -32.70
CA SER A 64 29.93 30.97 -32.09
C SER A 64 31.09 31.31 -33.03
N LYS A 65 30.85 31.30 -34.35
CA LYS A 65 31.82 31.71 -35.39
C LYS A 65 31.89 33.22 -35.62
N HIS A 66 30.96 34.01 -35.10
CA HIS A 66 30.96 35.45 -35.30
C HIS A 66 32.22 36.10 -34.71
N GLU A 67 32.81 37.07 -35.42
CA GLU A 67 34.09 37.69 -35.06
C GLU A 67 34.11 38.30 -33.63
N LEU A 68 33.00 38.90 -33.20
CA LEU A 68 32.85 39.50 -31.87
C LEU A 68 32.53 38.51 -30.74
N TYR A 69 32.15 37.26 -31.04
CA TYR A 69 31.74 36.27 -30.04
C TYR A 69 32.86 35.97 -29.05
N SER A 70 34.05 35.67 -29.57
CA SER A 70 35.22 35.30 -28.75
C SER A 70 35.63 36.42 -27.80
N ARG A 71 35.44 37.68 -28.18
CA ARG A 71 35.75 38.84 -27.32
C ARG A 71 34.75 38.97 -26.18
N ALA A 72 33.45 38.82 -26.45
CA ALA A 72 32.40 38.87 -25.43
C ALA A 72 32.50 37.69 -24.43
N ALA A 73 32.94 36.52 -24.89
CA ALA A 73 33.08 35.33 -24.04
C ALA A 73 34.21 35.41 -23.00
N GLN A 74 35.17 36.34 -23.13
CA GLN A 74 36.36 36.39 -22.27
C GLN A 74 36.10 37.02 -20.90
N LYS A 75 35.30 38.08 -20.82
CA LYS A 75 35.12 38.87 -19.58
C LYS A 75 33.67 39.35 -19.43
N PRO A 76 33.13 39.40 -18.20
CA PRO A 76 31.80 39.95 -17.93
C PRO A 76 31.65 41.45 -18.20
N GLN A 77 32.77 42.18 -18.28
CA GLN A 77 32.74 43.64 -18.44
C GLN A 77 32.46 44.02 -19.89
N PRO A 78 31.38 44.77 -20.17
CA PRO A 78 31.09 45.25 -21.52
C PRO A 78 32.16 46.26 -21.96
N CYS A 79 33.02 45.86 -22.91
CA CYS A 79 34.08 46.71 -23.42
C CYS A 79 34.05 46.74 -24.96
N PHE A 80 33.35 47.73 -25.49
CA PHE A 80 33.13 47.92 -26.92
C PHE A 80 33.88 49.16 -27.43
N SER A 81 34.42 49.07 -28.65
CA SER A 81 35.18 50.17 -29.26
C SER A 81 34.29 51.24 -29.90
N SER A 82 33.06 50.88 -30.29
CA SER A 82 32.01 51.76 -30.82
C SER A 82 30.63 51.13 -30.56
N PRO A 83 29.52 51.88 -30.70
CA PRO A 83 28.17 51.33 -30.55
C PRO A 83 27.88 50.12 -31.45
N ASP A 84 28.42 50.10 -32.66
CA ASP A 84 28.22 49.01 -33.64
C ASP A 84 28.85 47.68 -33.19
N HIS A 85 29.79 47.71 -32.23
CA HIS A 85 30.40 46.50 -31.66
C HIS A 85 29.62 45.93 -30.47
N MET A 86 28.52 46.55 -30.04
CA MET A 86 27.68 46.10 -28.93
C MET A 86 26.70 45.00 -29.38
N MET A 87 27.23 43.85 -29.78
CA MET A 87 26.45 42.76 -30.38
C MET A 87 26.18 41.56 -29.43
N PHE A 88 27.14 41.25 -28.56
CA PHE A 88 27.06 40.08 -27.66
C PHE A 88 27.20 40.47 -26.20
N ASP A 89 26.38 39.83 -25.37
CA ASP A 89 26.52 39.82 -23.92
C ASP A 89 27.34 38.61 -23.44
N HIS A 90 28.08 38.78 -22.34
CA HIS A 90 28.95 37.75 -21.78
C HIS A 90 28.18 36.50 -21.33
N GLU A 91 27.09 36.66 -20.58
CA GLU A 91 26.31 35.52 -20.09
C GLU A 91 25.58 34.80 -21.24
N PHE A 92 25.15 35.56 -22.26
CA PHE A 92 24.62 34.97 -23.48
C PHE A 92 25.62 34.04 -24.18
N THR A 93 26.90 34.40 -24.26
CA THR A 93 27.91 33.49 -24.84
C THR A 93 28.07 32.18 -24.05
N LYS A 94 27.90 32.20 -22.73
CA LYS A 94 27.92 30.97 -21.92
C LYS A 94 26.71 30.08 -22.24
N LEU A 95 25.53 30.70 -22.34
CA LEU A 95 24.30 30.00 -22.71
C LEU A 95 24.42 29.34 -24.09
N VAL A 96 24.97 30.04 -25.09
CA VAL A 96 25.22 29.47 -26.42
C VAL A 96 26.16 28.27 -26.32
N LYS A 97 27.29 28.41 -25.61
CA LYS A 97 28.27 27.34 -25.44
C LYS A 97 27.69 26.09 -24.77
N GLU A 98 26.81 26.26 -23.79
CA GLU A 98 26.15 25.16 -23.10
C GLU A 98 25.12 24.46 -24.00
N LEU A 99 24.30 25.23 -24.70
CA LEU A 99 23.14 24.71 -25.43
C LEU A 99 23.46 24.24 -26.84
N GLU A 100 24.49 24.76 -27.52
CA GLU A 100 24.78 24.46 -28.94
C GLU A 100 24.97 22.96 -29.17
N GLY A 101 25.80 22.31 -28.35
CA GLY A 101 26.04 20.86 -28.46
C GLY A 101 24.82 20.01 -28.05
N ILE A 102 24.08 20.44 -27.03
CA ILE A 102 22.88 19.76 -26.54
C ILE A 102 21.76 19.80 -27.58
N ILE A 103 21.50 20.97 -28.15
CA ILE A 103 20.54 21.18 -29.24
C ILE A 103 20.96 20.36 -30.46
N THR A 104 22.24 20.35 -30.82
CA THR A 104 22.74 19.56 -31.96
C THR A 104 22.39 18.08 -31.80
N LYS A 105 22.68 17.49 -30.64
CA LYS A 105 22.31 16.09 -30.34
C LYS A 105 20.79 15.90 -30.40
N ALA A 106 20.03 16.81 -29.79
CA ALA A 106 18.57 16.73 -29.75
C ALA A 106 17.94 16.74 -31.15
N ILE A 107 18.47 17.50 -32.11
CA ILE A 107 17.94 17.57 -33.48
C ILE A 107 18.20 16.28 -34.28
N TYR A 108 19.37 15.66 -34.09
CA TYR A 108 19.72 14.41 -34.78
C TYR A 108 19.05 13.17 -34.17
N LYS A 109 18.73 13.22 -32.88
CA LYS A 109 18.09 12.13 -32.15
C LYS A 109 16.79 11.67 -32.81
N SER A 110 16.65 10.36 -33.03
CA SER A 110 15.49 9.75 -33.70
C SER A 110 14.25 9.68 -32.80
N SER A 111 13.08 9.43 -33.39
CA SER A 111 11.85 9.27 -32.60
C SER A 111 11.88 7.99 -31.77
N GLU A 112 12.55 6.95 -32.27
CA GLU A 112 12.76 5.67 -31.59
C GLU A 112 13.64 5.86 -30.36
N GLU A 113 14.75 6.60 -30.48
CA GLU A 113 15.63 6.94 -29.35
C GLU A 113 14.93 7.83 -28.31
N ASP A 114 14.05 8.75 -28.75
CA ASP A 114 13.23 9.55 -27.85
C ASP A 114 12.23 8.69 -27.06
N LYS A 115 11.58 7.71 -27.71
CA LYS A 115 10.68 6.76 -27.04
C LYS A 115 11.41 5.85 -26.06
N GLN A 116 12.57 5.33 -26.44
CA GLN A 116 13.38 4.46 -25.58
C GLN A 116 13.84 5.17 -24.31
N GLU A 117 14.32 6.41 -24.41
CA GLU A 117 14.70 7.19 -23.22
C GLU A 117 13.49 7.51 -22.33
N GLU A 118 12.34 7.79 -22.92
CA GLU A 118 11.10 8.04 -22.16
C GLU A 118 10.61 6.78 -21.46
N GLU A 119 10.73 5.61 -22.10
CA GLU A 119 10.42 4.31 -21.51
C GLU A 119 11.37 3.97 -20.36
N VAL A 120 12.68 4.10 -20.55
CA VAL A 120 13.68 3.91 -19.49
C VAL A 120 13.39 4.83 -18.30
N LYS A 121 13.03 6.09 -18.56
CA LYS A 121 12.65 7.03 -17.52
C LYS A 121 11.40 6.58 -16.76
N LYS A 122 10.35 6.13 -17.47
CA LYS A 122 9.13 5.58 -16.83
C LYS A 122 9.44 4.35 -15.99
N THR A 123 10.27 3.44 -16.48
CA THR A 123 10.68 2.24 -15.74
C THR A 123 11.47 2.62 -14.47
N LEU A 124 12.35 3.61 -14.56
CA LEU A 124 13.10 4.10 -13.40
C LEU A 124 12.19 4.77 -12.37
N GLU A 125 11.21 5.58 -12.82
CA GLU A 125 10.20 6.17 -11.95
C GLU A 125 9.30 5.11 -11.30
N GLN A 126 8.91 4.07 -12.04
CA GLN A 126 8.19 2.92 -11.48
C GLN A 126 9.02 2.19 -10.43
N HIS A 127 10.31 1.95 -10.70
CA HIS A 127 11.21 1.34 -9.73
C HIS A 127 11.34 2.20 -8.46
N ASP A 128 11.49 3.52 -8.59
CA ASP A 128 11.56 4.43 -7.45
C ASP A 128 10.27 4.45 -6.62
N ASN A 129 9.12 4.40 -7.29
CA ASN A 129 7.81 4.25 -6.63
C ASN A 129 7.70 2.92 -5.86
N ILE A 130 8.14 1.81 -6.46
CA ILE A 130 8.16 0.49 -5.82
C ILE A 130 9.06 0.50 -4.59
N VAL A 131 10.29 1.02 -4.72
CA VAL A 131 11.24 1.15 -3.61
C VAL A 131 10.67 2.01 -2.49
N THR A 132 10.00 3.10 -2.82
CA THR A 132 9.35 3.99 -1.86
C THR A 132 8.21 3.29 -1.12
N HIS A 133 7.42 2.48 -1.83
CA HIS A 133 6.38 1.67 -1.22
C HIS A 133 6.96 0.63 -0.24
N TYR A 134 7.97 -0.14 -0.65
CA TYR A 134 8.61 -1.11 0.24
C TYR A 134 9.26 -0.46 1.45
N LYS A 135 9.94 0.69 1.28
CA LYS A 135 10.47 1.47 2.42
C LYS A 135 9.38 1.88 3.40
N LYS A 136 8.18 2.23 2.92
CA LYS A 136 7.05 2.57 3.78
C LYS A 136 6.55 1.35 4.55
N VAL A 137 6.36 0.22 3.87
CA VAL A 137 5.92 -1.04 4.49
C VAL A 137 6.90 -1.49 5.57
N ILE A 138 8.21 -1.46 5.28
CA ILE A 138 9.24 -1.84 6.27
C ILE A 138 9.14 -0.95 7.51
N ARG A 139 8.96 0.36 7.36
CA ARG A 139 8.80 1.27 8.51
C ARG A 139 7.54 0.97 9.33
N GLU A 140 6.42 0.66 8.68
CA GLU A 140 5.18 0.29 9.37
C GLU A 140 5.34 -1.05 10.10
N GLN A 141 6.01 -2.02 9.49
CA GLN A 141 6.34 -3.31 10.12
C GLN A 141 7.28 -3.12 11.30
N ASP A 142 8.34 -2.31 11.18
CA ASP A 142 9.27 -2.00 12.26
C ASP A 142 8.54 -1.35 13.44
N GLN A 143 7.60 -0.45 13.17
CA GLN A 143 6.77 0.18 14.20
C GLN A 143 5.88 -0.85 14.91
N GLN A 144 5.15 -1.69 14.17
CA GLN A 144 4.30 -2.73 14.75
C GLN A 144 5.11 -3.72 15.59
N LEU A 145 6.31 -4.09 15.12
CA LEU A 145 7.22 -4.99 15.80
C LEU A 145 7.69 -4.39 17.13
N GLU A 146 7.98 -3.09 17.15
CA GLU A 146 8.34 -2.37 18.38
C GLU A 146 7.15 -2.28 19.37
N GLU A 147 5.94 -2.00 18.89
CA GLU A 147 4.72 -1.99 19.71
C GLU A 147 4.42 -3.38 20.32
N LEU A 148 4.61 -4.44 19.53
CA LEU A 148 4.45 -5.82 20.00
C LEU A 148 5.50 -6.17 21.06
N LYS A 149 6.77 -5.79 20.83
CA LYS A 149 7.85 -5.96 21.82
C LYS A 149 7.54 -5.24 23.13
N GLN A 150 7.05 -4.01 23.06
CA GLN A 150 6.65 -3.25 24.26
C GLN A 150 5.52 -3.96 25.00
N THR A 151 4.50 -4.43 24.28
CA THR A 151 3.38 -5.18 24.87
C THR A 151 3.85 -6.46 25.56
N VAL A 152 4.74 -7.23 24.91
CA VAL A 152 5.34 -8.44 25.49
C VAL A 152 6.12 -8.11 26.76
N ASN A 153 6.92 -7.04 26.75
CA ASN A 153 7.67 -6.61 27.94
C ASN A 153 6.75 -6.20 29.10
N THR A 154 5.67 -5.47 28.81
CA THR A 154 4.67 -5.10 29.81
C THR A 154 3.98 -6.32 30.42
N LEU A 155 3.49 -7.23 29.58
CA LEU A 155 2.84 -8.47 30.04
C LEU A 155 3.80 -9.34 30.85
N LYS A 156 5.07 -9.43 30.42
CA LYS A 156 6.10 -10.17 31.16
C LYS A 156 6.33 -9.57 32.56
N SER A 157 6.43 -8.25 32.67
CA SER A 157 6.59 -7.57 33.97
C SER A 157 5.36 -7.77 34.87
N GLN A 158 4.15 -7.69 34.31
CA GLN A 158 2.92 -7.98 35.06
C GLN A 158 2.89 -9.44 35.56
N ASN A 159 3.32 -10.39 34.73
CA ASN A 159 3.36 -11.80 35.11
C ASN A 159 4.38 -12.03 36.25
N GLU A 160 5.56 -11.42 36.18
CA GLU A 160 6.55 -11.47 37.27
C GLU A 160 6.01 -10.88 38.59
N GLN A 161 5.24 -9.78 38.52
CA GLN A 161 4.59 -9.19 39.68
C GLN A 161 3.53 -10.13 40.29
N LEU A 162 2.66 -10.70 39.44
CA LEU A 162 1.64 -11.66 39.88
C LEU A 162 2.27 -12.92 40.48
N GLN A 163 3.33 -13.45 39.88
CA GLN A 163 4.09 -14.58 40.40
C GLN A 163 4.67 -14.29 41.80
N THR A 164 5.20 -13.08 42.00
CA THR A 164 5.71 -12.62 43.29
C THR A 164 4.59 -12.51 44.33
N ALA A 165 3.43 -11.95 43.97
CA ALA A 165 2.27 -11.83 44.85
C ALA A 165 1.73 -13.21 45.26
N VAL A 166 1.62 -14.15 44.31
CA VAL A 166 1.22 -15.54 44.59
C VAL A 166 2.19 -16.19 45.57
N THR A 167 3.50 -16.00 45.37
CA THR A 167 4.53 -16.57 46.26
C THR A 167 4.40 -16.01 47.69
N GLN A 168 4.16 -14.71 47.83
CA GLN A 168 3.91 -14.07 49.14
C GLN A 168 2.64 -14.59 49.81
N GLN A 169 1.54 -14.75 49.06
CA GLN A 169 0.31 -15.32 49.60
C GLN A 169 0.48 -16.76 50.06
N VAL A 170 1.19 -17.59 49.30
CA VAL A 170 1.52 -18.98 49.70
C VAL A 170 2.31 -19.00 51.01
N ALA A 171 3.29 -18.10 51.16
CA ALA A 171 4.05 -17.98 52.40
C ALA A 171 3.19 -17.56 53.60
N GLN A 172 2.25 -16.61 53.41
CA GLN A 172 1.30 -16.21 54.44
C GLN A 172 0.37 -17.36 54.85
N ILE A 173 -0.15 -18.11 53.88
CA ILE A 173 -0.99 -19.29 54.14
C ILE A 173 -0.21 -20.32 54.96
N GLN A 174 1.06 -20.56 54.62
CA GLN A 174 1.90 -21.49 55.37
C GLN A 174 2.13 -21.00 56.81
N GLN A 175 2.40 -19.70 57.01
CA GLN A 175 2.55 -19.11 58.34
C GLN A 175 1.27 -19.25 59.18
N HIS A 176 0.10 -18.98 58.61
CA HIS A 176 -1.19 -19.14 59.29
C HIS A 176 -1.46 -20.62 59.64
N LYS A 177 -1.10 -21.54 58.75
CA LYS A 177 -1.22 -22.98 58.99
C LYS A 177 -0.34 -23.44 60.15
N ASP A 178 0.87 -22.91 60.26
CA ASP A 178 1.79 -23.21 61.36
C ASP A 178 1.31 -22.62 62.69
N GLN A 179 0.79 -21.38 62.68
CA GLN A 179 0.14 -20.77 63.85
C GLN A 179 -1.06 -21.59 64.34
N TYR A 180 -1.93 -22.01 63.42
CA TYR A 180 -3.08 -22.86 63.72
C TYR A 180 -2.66 -24.19 64.35
N ASN A 181 -1.63 -24.85 63.80
CA ASN A 181 -1.11 -26.10 64.37
C ASN A 181 -0.54 -25.91 65.78
N LEU A 182 0.18 -24.82 66.04
CA LEU A 182 0.71 -24.50 67.36
C LEU A 182 -0.41 -24.29 68.39
N LEU A 183 -1.42 -23.49 68.02
CA LEU A 183 -2.56 -23.19 68.89
C LEU A 183 -3.37 -24.45 69.20
N LYS A 184 -3.55 -25.33 68.21
CA LYS A 184 -4.19 -26.65 68.37
C LYS A 184 -3.43 -27.54 69.36
N VAL A 185 -2.08 -27.51 69.35
CA VAL A 185 -1.26 -28.26 70.31
C VAL A 185 -1.35 -27.66 71.73
N GLN A 186 -1.41 -26.33 71.87
CA GLN A 186 -1.60 -25.67 73.17
C GLN A 186 -2.95 -26.03 73.80
N LEU A 187 -4.04 -25.97 73.03
CA LEU A 187 -5.37 -26.40 73.47
C LEU A 187 -5.42 -27.90 73.85
N GLY A 188 -4.62 -28.74 73.20
CA GLY A 188 -4.49 -30.16 73.55
C GLY A 188 -3.74 -30.41 74.86
N LYS A 189 -2.85 -29.50 75.28
CA LYS A 189 -2.07 -29.61 76.53
C LYS A 189 -2.83 -29.08 77.75
N ASP A 190 -3.64 -28.01 77.59
CA ASP A 190 -4.47 -27.49 78.68
C ASP A 190 -5.56 -28.47 79.12
N ASN A 191 -5.98 -29.38 78.22
CA ASN A 191 -6.98 -30.41 78.53
C ASN A 191 -6.44 -31.59 79.38
N GLN A 192 -5.13 -31.66 79.66
CA GLN A 192 -4.53 -32.70 80.52
C GLN A 192 -4.16 -32.20 81.92
N HIS A 193 -4.25 -30.89 82.21
CA HIS A 193 -3.79 -30.32 83.48
C HIS A 193 -4.88 -29.79 84.42
N HIS A 194 -6.17 -30.05 84.17
CA HIS A 194 -7.25 -29.66 85.10
C HIS A 194 -7.92 -30.88 85.76
N SER A 195 -7.22 -31.45 86.73
CA SER A 195 -7.78 -32.37 87.72
C SER A 195 -7.31 -32.01 89.13
N SER A 196 -7.70 -30.85 89.67
CA SER A 196 -7.81 -30.61 91.12
C SER A 196 -8.38 -29.21 91.45
N HIS A 197 -9.54 -29.22 92.12
CA HIS A 197 -10.09 -28.22 93.06
C HIS A 197 -10.28 -26.73 92.69
N GLY A 198 -11.56 -26.31 92.71
CA GLY A 198 -12.07 -25.35 93.71
C GLY A 198 -12.31 -23.89 93.28
N ASP A 199 -13.59 -23.51 93.28
CA ASP A 199 -14.21 -22.17 93.21
C ASP A 199 -14.28 -21.38 91.88
N LEU A 200 -15.53 -21.24 91.44
CA LEU A 200 -16.05 -20.46 90.32
C LEU A 200 -15.79 -18.95 90.50
N PRO A 201 -15.60 -18.20 89.40
CA PRO A 201 -16.78 -17.65 88.72
C PRO A 201 -16.78 -17.90 87.20
N GLN A 202 -17.99 -18.09 86.66
CA GLN A 202 -18.27 -18.17 85.22
C GLN A 202 -17.54 -17.08 84.42
N MET A 203 -16.69 -17.48 83.46
CA MET A 203 -16.37 -16.62 82.32
C MET A 203 -16.14 -17.44 81.06
N ASN A 204 -17.19 -17.48 80.24
CA ASN A 204 -17.24 -17.70 78.79
C ASN A 204 -16.67 -18.99 78.21
N GLY A 205 -17.52 -20.02 78.21
CA GLY A 205 -17.60 -20.91 77.05
C GLY A 205 -17.88 -20.09 75.79
N ILE A 206 -17.35 -20.55 74.65
CA ILE A 206 -17.59 -20.02 73.31
C ILE A 206 -19.06 -19.57 73.20
N GLN A 207 -19.27 -18.27 73.05
CA GLN A 207 -20.61 -17.72 73.00
C GLN A 207 -21.37 -18.40 71.86
N PRO A 208 -22.63 -18.83 72.05
CA PRO A 208 -23.47 -19.31 70.95
C PRO A 208 -23.53 -18.29 69.80
N GLU A 209 -23.31 -17.01 70.09
CA GLU A 209 -23.16 -15.94 69.10
C GLU A 209 -21.89 -16.05 68.25
N GLU A 210 -20.72 -16.41 68.78
CA GLU A 210 -19.49 -16.57 67.98
C GLU A 210 -19.57 -17.81 67.09
N LEU A 211 -20.14 -18.90 67.60
CA LEU A 211 -20.37 -20.11 66.82
C LEU A 211 -21.45 -19.88 65.75
N SER A 212 -22.45 -19.05 66.04
CA SER A 212 -23.44 -18.61 65.04
C SER A 212 -22.83 -17.69 63.98
N LYS A 213 -21.91 -16.78 64.36
CA LYS A 213 -21.19 -15.88 63.43
C LYS A 213 -20.28 -16.66 62.50
N LEU A 214 -19.51 -17.62 63.01
CA LEU A 214 -18.67 -18.49 62.19
C LEU A 214 -19.50 -19.35 61.24
N ARG A 215 -20.67 -19.83 61.69
CA ARG A 215 -21.59 -20.60 60.85
C ARG A 215 -22.21 -19.73 59.76
N GLN A 216 -22.56 -18.49 60.09
CA GLN A 216 -23.05 -17.49 59.14
C GLN A 216 -21.98 -17.09 58.12
N GLU A 217 -20.71 -16.98 58.53
CA GLU A 217 -19.58 -16.69 57.66
C GLU A 217 -19.29 -17.86 56.69
N ILE A 218 -19.39 -19.11 57.17
CA ILE A 218 -19.30 -20.31 56.33
C ILE A 218 -20.45 -20.36 55.31
N ASP A 219 -21.67 -20.05 55.74
CA ASP A 219 -22.83 -20.04 54.85
C ASP A 219 -22.75 -18.90 53.82
N GLU A 220 -22.21 -17.73 54.18
CA GLU A 220 -21.95 -16.63 53.25
C GLU A 220 -20.81 -16.96 52.27
N LEU A 221 -19.72 -17.58 52.72
CA LEU A 221 -18.65 -18.06 51.84
C LEU A 221 -19.15 -19.12 50.85
N LYS A 222 -20.04 -20.02 51.29
CA LYS A 222 -20.71 -20.98 50.40
C LYS A 222 -21.59 -20.28 49.37
N ARG A 223 -22.37 -19.29 49.78
CA ARG A 223 -23.20 -18.48 48.87
C ARG A 223 -22.35 -17.74 47.84
N GLN A 224 -21.22 -17.17 48.27
CA GLN A 224 -20.27 -16.52 47.36
C GLN A 224 -19.63 -17.51 46.38
N HIS A 225 -19.27 -18.71 46.84
CA HIS A 225 -18.77 -19.76 45.97
C HIS A 225 -19.80 -20.21 44.92
N GLU A 226 -21.07 -20.32 45.30
CA GLU A 226 -22.16 -20.68 44.41
C GLU A 226 -22.44 -19.60 43.35
N VAL A 227 -22.37 -18.31 43.74
CA VAL A 227 -22.48 -17.18 42.80
C VAL A 227 -21.30 -17.16 41.83
N LEU A 228 -20.06 -17.31 42.31
CA LEU A 228 -18.87 -17.35 41.44
C LEU A 228 -18.90 -18.54 40.49
N GLN A 229 -19.39 -19.71 40.94
CA GLN A 229 -19.56 -20.88 40.09
C GLN A 229 -20.66 -20.66 39.03
N GLY A 230 -21.74 -19.94 39.37
CA GLY A 230 -22.76 -19.53 38.41
C GLY A 230 -22.21 -18.58 37.34
N GLN A 231 -21.43 -17.58 37.74
CA GLN A 231 -20.77 -16.66 36.82
C GLN A 231 -19.74 -17.35 35.90
N LEU A 232 -19.03 -18.37 36.41
CA LEU A 232 -18.16 -19.20 35.58
C LEU A 232 -18.96 -19.97 34.54
N ARG A 233 -20.07 -20.64 34.93
CA ARG A 233 -20.93 -21.34 33.97
C ARG A 233 -21.53 -20.41 32.91
N GLU A 234 -21.90 -19.19 33.30
CA GLU A 234 -22.41 -18.19 32.36
C GLU A 234 -21.32 -17.74 31.39
N LYS A 235 -20.09 -17.50 31.88
CA LYS A 235 -18.93 -17.23 31.01
C LYS A 235 -18.59 -18.40 30.10
N ASP A 236 -18.63 -19.63 30.60
CA ASP A 236 -18.38 -20.84 29.81
C ASP A 236 -19.46 -21.01 28.73
N SER A 237 -20.72 -20.74 29.03
CA SER A 237 -21.82 -20.72 28.05
C SER A 237 -21.64 -19.62 27.01
N VAL A 238 -21.19 -18.43 27.41
CA VAL A 238 -20.87 -17.34 26.47
C VAL A 238 -19.69 -17.71 25.58
N ILE A 239 -18.65 -18.34 26.13
CA ILE A 239 -17.52 -18.88 25.38
C ILE A 239 -18.01 -19.95 24.41
N GLU A 240 -18.83 -20.90 24.84
CA GLU A 240 -19.40 -21.96 23.98
C GLU A 240 -20.25 -21.38 22.85
N ASN A 241 -21.06 -20.35 23.12
CA ASN A 241 -21.84 -19.65 22.10
C ASN A 241 -20.95 -18.86 21.12
N LEU A 242 -19.88 -18.22 21.60
CA LEU A 242 -18.89 -17.55 20.74
C LEU A 242 -18.07 -18.55 19.92
N THR A 243 -17.80 -19.74 20.47
CA THR A 243 -17.07 -20.82 19.81
C THR A 243 -17.96 -21.55 18.79
N SER A 244 -19.27 -21.66 19.05
CA SER A 244 -20.26 -22.24 18.12
C SER A 244 -20.61 -21.31 16.94
N LEU A 245 -20.24 -20.04 16.99
CA LEU A 245 -20.34 -19.09 15.87
C LEU A 245 -19.10 -19.10 14.96
N GLN A 246 -18.09 -19.93 15.25
CA GLN A 246 -17.04 -20.30 14.31
C GLN A 246 -17.37 -21.66 13.69
N PRO A 247 -17.48 -21.79 12.34
CA PRO A 247 -17.56 -23.10 11.72
C PRO A 247 -16.17 -23.77 11.76
N GLU A 248 -15.95 -24.58 12.79
CA GLU A 248 -14.91 -25.60 12.82
C GLU A 248 -15.17 -26.62 11.70
N THR A 249 -14.44 -26.49 10.58
CA THR A 249 -14.34 -27.56 9.59
C THR A 249 -13.01 -28.27 9.82
N GLY A 250 -13.04 -29.29 10.66
CA GLY A 250 -11.90 -30.16 10.92
C GLY A 250 -12.05 -31.53 10.24
N ARG A 251 -11.07 -31.82 9.38
CA ARG A 251 -10.31 -33.08 9.23
C ARG A 251 -10.61 -34.08 8.08
N THR A 252 -9.61 -34.14 7.20
CA THR A 252 -8.78 -35.32 6.84
C THR A 252 -9.00 -35.96 5.46
N GLU A 253 -7.89 -35.93 4.69
CA GLU A 253 -7.48 -36.82 3.59
C GLU A 253 -8.24 -36.76 2.26
N GLN A 254 -7.73 -36.00 1.29
CA GLN A 254 -7.08 -36.55 0.07
C GLN A 254 -6.58 -35.45 -0.87
N LEU A 255 -5.39 -35.71 -1.41
CA LEU A 255 -4.61 -34.91 -2.35
C LEU A 255 -5.39 -34.51 -3.63
N SER A 256 -5.12 -33.28 -4.08
CA SER A 256 -5.22 -32.79 -5.48
C SER A 256 -6.60 -32.29 -5.98
N GLN A 257 -6.99 -31.05 -5.64
CA GLN A 257 -7.83 -30.08 -6.42
C GLN A 257 -8.56 -29.07 -5.48
N ILE A 258 -7.89 -28.05 -4.91
CA ILE A 258 -8.57 -27.10 -3.96
C ILE A 258 -8.29 -25.61 -4.21
N THR A 259 -7.43 -25.19 -5.13
CA THR A 259 -7.14 -23.74 -5.30
C THR A 259 -8.24 -22.93 -6.01
N ALA A 260 -9.29 -23.57 -6.57
CA ALA A 260 -10.37 -22.86 -7.27
C ALA A 260 -11.70 -22.76 -6.49
N SER A 261 -11.93 -23.59 -5.46
CA SER A 261 -13.22 -23.65 -4.76
C SER A 261 -13.34 -22.70 -3.56
N ALA A 262 -12.24 -22.46 -2.83
CA ALA A 262 -12.24 -21.57 -1.67
C ALA A 262 -12.58 -20.11 -2.03
N GLY A 263 -12.13 -19.65 -3.20
CA GLY A 263 -12.48 -18.31 -3.72
C GLY A 263 -13.95 -18.21 -4.14
N LEU A 264 -14.55 -19.30 -4.62
CA LEU A 264 -15.96 -19.33 -5.03
C LEU A 264 -16.91 -19.34 -3.84
N GLU A 265 -16.56 -20.06 -2.76
CA GLU A 265 -17.35 -20.06 -1.52
C GLU A 265 -17.32 -18.71 -0.82
N HIS A 266 -16.16 -18.04 -0.75
CA HIS A 266 -16.05 -16.70 -0.20
C HIS A 266 -16.82 -15.66 -1.04
N ALA A 267 -16.75 -15.76 -2.38
CA ALA A 267 -17.53 -14.91 -3.27
C ALA A 267 -19.04 -15.12 -3.11
N ASN A 268 -19.48 -16.37 -2.94
CA ASN A 268 -20.90 -16.69 -2.70
C ASN A 268 -21.40 -16.19 -1.35
N GLU A 269 -20.58 -16.22 -0.31
CA GLU A 269 -20.93 -15.68 1.02
C GLU A 269 -21.07 -14.16 0.96
N LEU A 270 -20.09 -13.48 0.36
CA LEU A 270 -20.15 -12.03 0.12
C LEU A 270 -21.38 -11.64 -0.71
N GLN A 271 -21.73 -12.46 -1.70
CA GLN A 271 -22.92 -12.23 -2.53
C GLN A 271 -24.22 -12.43 -1.75
N ARG A 272 -24.27 -13.38 -0.81
CA ARG A 272 -25.44 -13.60 0.06
C ARG A 272 -25.60 -12.46 1.07
N GLU A 273 -24.51 -11.96 1.62
CA GLU A 273 -24.49 -10.84 2.55
C GLU A 273 -24.91 -9.52 1.86
N LEU A 274 -24.44 -9.30 0.62
CA LEU A 274 -24.89 -8.18 -0.22
C LEU A 274 -26.39 -8.24 -0.53
N GLU A 275 -26.94 -9.42 -0.78
CA GLU A 275 -28.38 -9.58 -1.05
C GLU A 275 -29.21 -9.35 0.22
N ALA A 276 -28.74 -9.81 1.38
CA ALA A 276 -29.39 -9.56 2.67
C ALA A 276 -29.42 -8.04 2.99
N LEU A 277 -28.30 -7.35 2.80
CA LEU A 277 -28.22 -5.88 2.97
C LEU A 277 -29.14 -5.14 1.98
N ARG A 278 -29.27 -5.61 0.74
CA ARG A 278 -30.21 -5.03 -0.23
C ARG A 278 -31.66 -5.16 0.22
N ILE A 279 -32.07 -6.34 0.69
CA ILE A 279 -33.43 -6.59 1.20
C ILE A 279 -33.71 -5.69 2.41
N GLN A 280 -32.72 -5.53 3.30
CA GLN A 280 -32.84 -4.65 4.48
C GLN A 280 -32.97 -3.16 4.10
N ILE A 281 -32.19 -2.68 3.12
CA ILE A 281 -32.33 -1.31 2.61
C ILE A 281 -33.70 -1.11 1.97
N GLN A 282 -34.20 -2.11 1.23
CA GLN A 282 -35.51 -2.03 0.60
C GLN A 282 -36.64 -1.99 1.63
N SER A 283 -36.56 -2.78 2.71
CA SER A 283 -37.57 -2.73 3.79
C SER A 283 -37.55 -1.37 4.49
N GLN A 284 -36.37 -0.86 4.85
CA GLN A 284 -36.20 0.46 5.46
C GLN A 284 -36.74 1.59 4.56
N ALA A 285 -36.54 1.50 3.23
CA ALA A 285 -37.09 2.47 2.29
C ALA A 285 -38.64 2.45 2.26
N THR A 286 -39.25 1.28 2.39
CA THR A 286 -40.72 1.17 2.48
C THR A 286 -41.26 1.74 3.79
N ASP A 287 -40.56 1.54 4.91
CA ASP A 287 -40.97 2.08 6.21
C ASP A 287 -40.82 3.60 6.27
N ILE A 288 -39.74 4.15 5.70
CA ILE A 288 -39.56 5.60 5.54
C ILE A 288 -40.71 6.18 4.70
N SER A 289 -41.10 5.50 3.62
CA SER A 289 -42.22 5.96 2.78
C SER A 289 -43.56 5.95 3.52
N LYS A 290 -43.81 4.94 4.36
CA LYS A 290 -45.01 4.89 5.22
C LYS A 290 -45.02 6.00 6.26
N LEU A 291 -43.89 6.21 6.95
CA LEU A 291 -43.76 7.28 7.95
C LEU A 291 -43.91 8.67 7.32
N GLN A 292 -43.43 8.86 6.09
CA GLN A 292 -43.64 10.10 5.34
C GLN A 292 -45.12 10.31 4.97
N ALA A 293 -45.84 9.24 4.61
CA ALA A 293 -47.28 9.32 4.34
C ALA A 293 -48.09 9.65 5.61
N GLU A 294 -47.80 8.98 6.73
CA GLU A 294 -48.43 9.23 8.02
C GLU A 294 -48.17 10.67 8.50
N LYS A 295 -46.94 11.18 8.32
CA LYS A 295 -46.59 12.57 8.60
C LYS A 295 -47.42 13.55 7.76
N GLN A 296 -47.64 13.27 6.47
CA GLN A 296 -48.48 14.13 5.62
C GLN A 296 -49.94 14.09 6.07
N GLU A 297 -50.45 12.93 6.49
CA GLU A 297 -51.81 12.78 6.99
C GLU A 297 -52.02 13.53 8.32
N LEU A 298 -51.07 13.45 9.26
CA LEU A 298 -51.09 14.21 10.51
C LEU A 298 -51.00 15.73 10.27
N LEU A 299 -50.18 16.18 9.31
CA LEU A 299 -50.13 17.59 8.91
C LEU A 299 -51.47 18.07 8.33
N GLN A 300 -52.17 17.21 7.60
CA GLN A 300 -53.49 17.51 7.04
C GLN A 300 -54.56 17.56 8.13
N GLN A 301 -54.52 16.65 9.12
CA GLN A 301 -55.40 16.66 10.28
C GLN A 301 -55.19 17.92 11.16
N MET A 302 -53.95 18.33 11.38
CA MET A 302 -53.61 19.54 12.15
C MET A 302 -54.10 20.83 11.48
N ASN A 303 -54.08 20.90 10.13
CA ASN A 303 -54.64 22.03 9.39
C ASN A 303 -56.18 22.08 9.43
N THR A 304 -56.85 20.97 9.75
CA THR A 304 -58.32 20.92 9.89
C THR A 304 -58.84 21.10 11.32
N ALA A 305 -57.97 21.08 12.33
CA ALA A 305 -58.33 21.22 13.74
C ALA A 305 -57.82 22.55 14.32
N SER A 306 -58.45 23.67 13.94
CA SER A 306 -58.32 24.94 14.68
C SER A 306 -59.56 25.16 15.53
N VAL A 307 -59.51 24.78 16.81
CA VAL A 307 -60.41 25.24 17.89
C VAL A 307 -59.58 25.37 19.20
N PRO A 308 -59.79 26.41 20.04
CA PRO A 308 -58.79 26.87 20.98
C PRO A 308 -58.97 26.29 22.40
N GLY A 309 -57.85 26.13 23.11
CA GLY A 309 -57.79 26.13 24.57
C GLY A 309 -56.92 25.04 25.18
N LEU A 310 -55.85 25.45 25.90
CA LEU A 310 -55.46 25.07 27.27
C LEU A 310 -53.94 25.18 27.51
N GLY A 311 -53.56 25.84 28.62
CA GLY A 311 -52.38 25.54 29.44
C GLY A 311 -50.99 26.02 28.97
N GLU A 312 -50.51 27.13 29.55
CA GLU A 312 -49.13 27.66 29.35
C GLU A 312 -47.99 26.70 29.78
N SER A 313 -48.28 25.64 30.55
CA SER A 313 -47.26 24.69 31.03
C SER A 313 -46.95 23.53 30.07
N ASP A 314 -47.96 23.05 29.32
CA ASP A 314 -47.79 21.94 28.37
C ASP A 314 -47.30 22.44 27.00
N ALA A 315 -47.67 23.66 26.60
CA ALA A 315 -47.17 24.31 25.39
C ALA A 315 -45.64 24.53 25.43
N ALA A 316 -45.09 24.87 26.59
CA ALA A 316 -43.65 25.08 26.76
C ALA A 316 -42.84 23.79 26.66
N LYS A 317 -43.33 22.68 27.25
CA LYS A 317 -42.68 21.36 27.14
C LYS A 317 -42.79 20.79 25.73
N ASN A 318 -43.93 20.98 25.06
CA ASN A 318 -44.13 20.54 23.69
C ASN A 318 -43.22 21.30 22.72
N SER A 319 -43.10 22.62 22.87
CA SER A 319 -42.16 23.44 22.08
C SER A 319 -40.69 23.05 22.31
N GLN A 320 -40.32 22.66 23.53
CA GLN A 320 -38.97 22.21 23.85
C GLN A 320 -38.65 20.82 23.27
N LEU A 321 -39.63 19.90 23.26
CA LEU A 321 -39.52 18.59 22.60
C LEU A 321 -39.43 18.74 21.08
N GLU A 322 -40.26 19.60 20.50
CA GLU A 322 -40.26 19.90 19.06
C GLU A 322 -38.92 20.51 18.61
N GLY A 323 -38.35 21.42 19.42
CA GLY A 323 -37.01 21.97 19.18
C GLY A 323 -35.89 20.92 19.22
N ARG A 324 -35.96 19.95 20.15
CA ARG A 324 -35.01 18.83 20.20
C ARG A 324 -35.15 17.90 19.00
N LEU A 325 -36.38 17.57 18.61
CA LEU A 325 -36.63 16.72 17.45
C LEU A 325 -36.13 17.37 16.15
N LEU A 326 -36.32 18.69 16.00
CA LEU A 326 -35.81 19.45 14.85
C LEU A 326 -34.29 19.47 14.80
N GLN A 327 -33.63 19.56 15.96
CA GLN A 327 -32.18 19.51 16.04
C GLN A 327 -31.64 18.13 15.66
N GLU A 328 -32.26 17.06 16.15
CA GLU A 328 -31.89 15.67 15.82
C GLU A 328 -32.11 15.35 14.32
N ILE A 329 -33.23 15.82 13.74
CA ILE A 329 -33.48 15.72 12.30
C ILE A 329 -32.41 16.46 11.49
N LYS A 330 -31.93 17.61 11.99
CA LYS A 330 -30.88 18.39 11.32
C LYS A 330 -29.53 17.67 11.39
N GLU A 331 -29.21 17.04 12.53
CA GLU A 331 -27.99 16.26 12.72
C GLU A 331 -27.99 15.02 11.83
N LEU A 332 -29.06 14.23 11.85
CA LEU A 332 -29.23 13.06 10.97
C LEU A 332 -29.16 13.44 9.48
N LYS A 333 -29.72 14.59 9.09
CA LYS A 333 -29.64 15.08 7.70
C LYS A 333 -28.19 15.41 7.30
N ASN A 334 -27.39 15.96 8.20
CA ASN A 334 -25.99 16.25 7.94
C ASN A 334 -25.17 14.96 7.85
N GLU A 335 -25.44 13.98 8.70
CA GLU A 335 -24.78 12.67 8.68
C GLU A 335 -25.10 11.90 7.38
N VAL A 336 -26.36 11.87 6.96
CA VAL A 336 -26.76 11.28 5.67
C VAL A 336 -26.05 11.98 4.51
N LYS A 337 -25.86 13.30 4.58
CA LYS A 337 -25.11 14.04 3.55
C LYS A 337 -23.63 13.67 3.54
N ALA A 338 -22.99 13.56 4.71
CA ALA A 338 -21.59 13.16 4.82
C ALA A 338 -21.37 11.73 4.27
N LEU A 339 -22.23 10.78 4.65
CA LEU A 339 -22.19 9.41 4.16
C LEU A 339 -22.44 9.33 2.64
N ALA A 340 -23.28 10.20 2.08
CA ALA A 340 -23.50 10.26 0.63
C ALA A 340 -22.26 10.79 -0.12
N GLU A 341 -21.57 11.78 0.44
CA GLU A 341 -20.31 12.31 -0.12
C GLU A 341 -19.19 11.26 -0.04
N GLU A 342 -19.08 10.53 1.08
CA GLU A 342 -18.13 9.42 1.24
C GLU A 342 -18.42 8.26 0.27
N ARG A 343 -19.69 7.89 0.10
CA ARG A 343 -20.08 6.87 -0.87
C ARG A 343 -19.75 7.28 -2.30
N ALA A 344 -19.89 8.56 -2.63
CA ALA A 344 -19.52 9.08 -3.95
C ALA A 344 -17.99 9.01 -4.18
N SER A 345 -17.18 9.35 -3.17
CA SER A 345 -15.71 9.28 -3.27
C SER A 345 -15.22 7.83 -3.37
N LEU A 346 -15.78 6.92 -2.57
CA LEU A 346 -15.48 5.48 -2.66
C LEU A 346 -15.86 4.91 -4.02
N LYS A 347 -17.00 5.34 -4.59
CA LYS A 347 -17.40 4.92 -5.94
C LYS A 347 -16.41 5.42 -7.01
N GLN A 348 -15.96 6.67 -6.92
CA GLN A 348 -14.95 7.21 -7.82
C GLN A 348 -13.62 6.44 -7.72
N ASN A 349 -13.19 6.10 -6.50
CA ASN A 349 -11.97 5.30 -6.29
C ASN A 349 -12.12 3.89 -6.86
N LEU A 350 -13.28 3.25 -6.68
CA LEU A 350 -13.57 1.94 -7.25
C LEU A 350 -13.50 1.96 -8.79
N ASP A 351 -14.11 2.97 -9.41
CA ASP A 351 -14.10 3.12 -10.88
C ASP A 351 -12.68 3.38 -11.41
N SER A 352 -11.86 4.15 -10.67
CA SER A 352 -10.44 4.36 -10.96
C SER A 352 -9.62 3.07 -10.88
N VAL A 353 -9.77 2.31 -9.79
CA VAL A 353 -9.11 1.01 -9.61
C VAL A 353 -9.53 0.03 -10.70
N GLN A 354 -10.81 -0.01 -11.05
CA GLN A 354 -11.33 -0.87 -12.11
C GLN A 354 -10.75 -0.51 -13.49
N SER A 355 -10.55 0.78 -13.77
CA SER A 355 -9.87 1.22 -14.99
C SER A 355 -8.40 0.78 -15.00
N THR A 356 -7.68 0.91 -13.89
CA THR A 356 -6.27 0.46 -13.78
C THR A 356 -6.14 -1.05 -13.97
N VAL A 357 -7.05 -1.83 -13.37
CA VAL A 357 -7.10 -3.29 -13.55
C VAL A 357 -7.32 -3.67 -15.01
N ALA A 358 -8.21 -2.96 -15.72
CA ALA A 358 -8.45 -3.21 -17.14
C ALA A 358 -7.20 -2.96 -18.00
N VAL A 359 -6.46 -1.88 -17.71
CA VAL A 359 -5.20 -1.57 -18.41
C VAL A 359 -4.14 -2.64 -18.15
N LEU A 360 -3.93 -3.02 -16.89
CA LEU A 360 -2.96 -4.07 -16.53
C LEU A 360 -3.30 -5.43 -17.15
N GLN A 361 -4.59 -5.74 -17.31
CA GLN A 361 -5.03 -6.98 -17.96
C GLN A 361 -4.78 -6.98 -19.47
N ASP A 362 -4.90 -5.82 -20.12
CA ASP A 362 -4.54 -5.64 -21.54
C ASP A 362 -3.02 -5.75 -21.75
N GLU A 363 -2.23 -5.08 -20.91
CA GLU A 363 -0.76 -5.17 -20.93
C GLU A 363 -0.28 -6.60 -20.70
N LYS A 364 -0.86 -7.31 -19.72
CA LYS A 364 -0.57 -8.73 -19.49
C LYS A 364 -0.85 -9.58 -20.73
N SER A 365 -1.96 -9.32 -21.42
CA SER A 365 -2.33 -10.07 -22.63
C SER A 365 -1.35 -9.80 -23.78
N LYS A 366 -0.92 -8.54 -23.92
CA LYS A 366 0.09 -8.14 -24.91
C LYS A 366 1.46 -8.77 -24.64
N LEU A 367 1.92 -8.74 -23.40
CA LEU A 367 3.19 -9.37 -23.01
C LEU A 367 3.17 -10.89 -23.22
N LEU A 368 2.05 -11.55 -22.95
CA LEU A 368 1.90 -12.99 -23.24
C LEU A 368 1.99 -13.29 -24.74
N LEU A 369 1.44 -12.42 -25.59
CA LEU A 369 1.57 -12.53 -27.04
C LEU A 369 3.02 -12.39 -27.49
N GLU A 370 3.72 -11.35 -27.01
CA GLU A 370 5.12 -11.07 -27.35
C GLU A 370 6.07 -12.19 -26.91
N VAL A 371 5.86 -12.76 -25.73
CA VAL A 371 6.61 -13.95 -25.26
C VAL A 371 6.36 -15.16 -26.17
N ALA A 372 5.13 -15.36 -26.64
CA ALA A 372 4.81 -16.46 -27.55
C ALA A 372 5.43 -16.26 -28.94
N GLU A 373 5.41 -15.03 -29.47
CA GLU A 373 6.06 -14.68 -30.74
C GLU A 373 7.57 -14.82 -30.64
N SER A 374 8.20 -14.32 -29.57
CA SER A 374 9.64 -14.45 -29.35
C SER A 374 10.08 -15.92 -29.24
N LYS A 375 9.31 -16.77 -28.55
CA LYS A 375 9.58 -18.22 -28.52
C LYS A 375 9.52 -18.85 -29.90
N LYS A 376 8.54 -18.46 -30.72
CA LYS A 376 8.42 -18.95 -32.09
C LYS A 376 9.61 -18.51 -32.95
N GLU A 377 10.06 -17.26 -32.82
CA GLU A 377 11.26 -16.76 -33.51
C GLU A 377 12.53 -17.50 -33.07
N GLN A 378 12.65 -17.83 -31.78
CA GLN A 378 13.74 -18.65 -31.27
C GLN A 378 13.72 -20.07 -31.85
N ASP A 379 12.54 -20.70 -31.91
CA ASP A 379 12.37 -22.02 -32.52
C ASP A 379 12.71 -21.99 -34.02
N ASP A 380 12.25 -20.97 -34.75
CA ASP A 380 12.57 -20.77 -36.16
C ASP A 380 14.10 -20.59 -36.35
N LEU A 381 14.76 -19.81 -35.49
CA LEU A 381 16.21 -19.63 -35.53
C LEU A 381 16.97 -20.94 -35.28
N LEU A 382 16.53 -21.76 -34.32
CA LEU A 382 17.11 -23.08 -34.06
C LEU A 382 17.01 -24.00 -35.28
N VAL A 383 15.89 -23.95 -36.01
CA VAL A 383 15.74 -24.70 -37.27
C VAL A 383 16.73 -24.19 -38.32
N LEU A 384 16.89 -22.88 -38.49
CA LEU A 384 17.86 -22.30 -39.42
C LEU A 384 19.31 -22.66 -39.07
N LEU A 385 19.66 -22.71 -37.78
CA LEU A 385 20.99 -23.14 -37.32
C LEU A 385 21.22 -24.62 -37.62
N ALA A 386 20.24 -25.49 -37.35
CA ALA A 386 20.34 -26.91 -37.69
C ALA A 386 20.52 -27.13 -39.21
N ASP A 387 19.81 -26.37 -40.05
CA ASP A 387 19.97 -26.41 -41.51
C ASP A 387 21.37 -25.92 -41.94
N GLN A 388 21.91 -24.90 -41.27
CA GLN A 388 23.28 -24.43 -41.49
C GLN A 388 24.30 -25.48 -41.10
N ASP A 389 24.16 -26.14 -39.95
CA ASP A 389 25.06 -27.20 -39.49
C ASP A 389 25.06 -28.39 -40.46
N GLN A 390 23.89 -28.81 -40.95
CA GLN A 390 23.79 -29.84 -41.98
C GLN A 390 24.52 -29.42 -43.27
N LYS A 391 24.41 -28.15 -43.67
CA LYS A 391 25.10 -27.61 -44.85
C LYS A 391 26.61 -27.55 -44.65
N ILE A 392 27.08 -27.13 -43.47
CA ILE A 392 28.50 -27.12 -43.10
C ILE A 392 29.03 -28.55 -43.13
N PHE A 393 28.32 -29.51 -42.54
CA PHE A 393 28.67 -30.92 -42.55
C PHE A 393 28.79 -31.47 -43.98
N ALA A 394 27.84 -31.16 -44.86
CA ALA A 394 27.89 -31.56 -46.27
C ALA A 394 29.10 -30.95 -47.02
N LEU A 395 29.44 -29.69 -46.73
CA LEU A 395 30.61 -29.03 -47.30
C LEU A 395 31.93 -29.63 -46.78
N LYS A 396 32.02 -29.89 -45.47
CA LYS A 396 33.17 -30.57 -44.84
C LYS A 396 33.40 -31.94 -45.48
N ASN A 397 32.35 -32.74 -45.67
CA ASN A 397 32.46 -34.04 -46.36
C ASN A 397 32.95 -33.91 -47.81
N LYS A 398 32.44 -32.92 -48.55
CA LYS A 398 32.88 -32.65 -49.92
C LYS A 398 34.34 -32.21 -50.01
N LEU A 399 34.84 -31.46 -49.02
CA LEU A 399 36.25 -31.09 -48.92
C LEU A 399 37.12 -32.31 -48.62
N LYS A 400 36.69 -33.20 -47.71
CA LYS A 400 37.36 -34.49 -47.46
C LYS A 400 37.43 -35.36 -48.73
N GLU A 401 36.35 -35.44 -49.51
CA GLU A 401 36.33 -36.17 -50.79
C GLU A 401 37.31 -35.59 -51.84
N LEU A 402 37.55 -34.27 -51.80
CA LEU A 402 38.49 -33.58 -52.69
C LEU A 402 39.95 -33.68 -52.24
N GLY A 403 40.22 -34.35 -51.11
CA GLY A 403 41.57 -34.60 -50.60
C GLY A 403 42.14 -33.50 -49.72
N GLU A 404 41.33 -32.51 -49.32
CA GLU A 404 41.73 -31.49 -48.35
C GLU A 404 41.51 -32.00 -46.92
N PRO A 405 42.49 -31.84 -46.01
CA PRO A 405 42.33 -32.20 -44.60
C PRO A 405 41.33 -31.22 -43.95
N VAL A 406 40.25 -31.76 -43.40
CA VAL A 406 39.29 -31.01 -42.59
C VAL A 406 39.47 -31.46 -41.15
N GLU A 407 39.84 -30.54 -40.26
CA GLU A 407 39.90 -30.76 -38.82
C GLU A 407 38.48 -31.02 -38.30
N ASP A 408 38.28 -32.15 -37.64
CA ASP A 408 37.02 -32.48 -36.99
C ASP A 408 36.97 -31.77 -35.62
N GLU A 409 35.88 -31.06 -35.35
CA GLU A 409 35.72 -30.24 -34.12
C GLU A 409 35.61 -31.10 -32.85
N ASP A 410 35.51 -32.42 -32.98
CA ASP A 410 35.56 -33.38 -31.87
C ASP A 410 36.99 -33.59 -31.31
N ASP A 411 38.04 -33.09 -32.00
CA ASP A 411 39.44 -33.23 -31.55
C ASP A 411 39.91 -32.10 -30.59
N ILE A 412 39.00 -31.22 -30.15
CA ILE A 412 39.33 -30.09 -29.24
C ILE A 412 38.91 -30.36 -27.78
N GLU A 413 38.72 -31.63 -27.39
CA GLU A 413 38.49 -32.02 -26.00
C GLU A 413 39.80 -32.42 -25.29
N SER A 414 40.68 -31.45 -25.02
CA SER A 414 41.63 -31.54 -23.90
C SER A 414 42.21 -30.17 -23.60
N GLY A 415 41.45 -29.35 -22.87
CA GLY A 415 41.84 -28.00 -22.51
C GLY A 415 41.26 -27.57 -21.17
N ASP A 416 41.81 -28.15 -20.11
CA ASP A 416 41.92 -27.56 -18.77
C ASP A 416 40.60 -27.28 -18.01
N GLN A 417 40.31 -28.19 -17.07
CA GLN A 417 39.35 -27.99 -16.00
C GLN A 417 39.80 -26.81 -15.13
N GLY A 418 39.24 -25.63 -15.37
CA GLY A 418 39.14 -24.60 -14.36
C GLY A 418 37.96 -24.95 -13.46
N ASP A 419 38.27 -25.54 -12.30
CA ASP A 419 37.34 -25.69 -11.18
C ASP A 419 36.81 -24.31 -10.77
N GLU A 420 35.62 -23.96 -11.25
CA GLU A 420 34.72 -23.04 -10.57
C GLU A 420 33.59 -23.89 -9.98
N ASP A 421 33.87 -24.44 -8.80
CA ASP A 421 32.87 -24.93 -7.87
C ASP A 421 31.96 -23.74 -7.46
N GLU A 422 30.96 -23.42 -8.28
CA GLU A 422 29.78 -22.72 -7.79
C GLU A 422 28.91 -23.76 -7.06
N GLU A 423 29.03 -23.77 -5.74
CA GLU A 423 28.13 -24.47 -4.81
C GLU A 423 26.67 -24.04 -5.07
N GLU A 424 25.97 -24.72 -5.98
CA GLU A 424 24.51 -24.70 -6.08
C GLU A 424 23.93 -25.65 -5.02
N ASP A 425 24.12 -25.30 -3.74
CA ASP A 425 23.44 -25.98 -2.63
C ASP A 425 22.08 -25.31 -2.37
N GLY A 426 21.05 -25.89 -3.00
CA GLY A 426 19.75 -26.20 -2.42
C GLY A 426 19.01 -25.12 -1.61
N LEU A 427 18.09 -24.42 -2.27
CA LEU A 427 16.94 -23.78 -1.61
C LEU A 427 15.61 -24.23 -2.23
N GLU A 428 15.39 -25.55 -2.21
CA GLU A 428 14.08 -26.16 -2.33
C GLU A 428 13.79 -26.96 -1.04
N ALA A 429 13.53 -26.26 0.07
CA ALA A 429 12.81 -26.76 1.24
C ALA A 429 12.73 -25.71 2.36
N ALA A 430 11.68 -24.89 2.37
CA ALA A 430 11.13 -24.28 3.60
C ALA A 430 9.76 -23.62 3.32
N LEU A 431 8.78 -24.44 2.97
CA LEU A 431 7.36 -24.09 3.11
C LEU A 431 6.71 -25.19 3.96
N ASP A 432 6.99 -25.13 5.26
CA ASP A 432 6.14 -25.68 6.32
C ASP A 432 6.69 -25.26 7.69
N ALA A 433 6.35 -24.04 8.11
CA ALA A 433 6.15 -23.67 9.51
C ALA A 433 5.74 -22.18 9.59
N VAL A 434 4.68 -21.95 10.36
CA VAL A 434 3.93 -20.69 10.62
C VAL A 434 2.81 -20.48 9.61
#